data_AF-A0A2A4ZAJ7-F1
#
_entry.id   AF-A0A2A4ZAJ7-F1
#
_cell.length_a   1.000
_cell.length_b   1.000
_cell.length_c   1.000
_cell.angle_alpha   90.00
_cell.angle_beta   90.00
_cell.angle_gamma   90.00
#
_symmetry.space_group_name_H-M   'P 1'
#
loop_
_entity.id
_entity.type
_entity.pdbx_description
1 polymer ?
#
loop_
_entity_poly.entity_id
_entity_poly.type
_entity_poly.pdbx_seq_one_letter_code
_entity_poly.pdbx_strand_id
1 'polypeptide(L)'
;MSRAARRRAAAEPNFIYLDAPRRGKPVAGHIALVPGGEAPLLALQLPPGLQGAAREQVAWRQLQDQLGVTREQVEMRPYCGADKASSWTRVLVAGTDLMRRWRAALDPGCRALLPDYLALPASVDLWVLAVQGDRLRGRLGLLDGFSSELELARLMLTQMLGDAELARPKAVLLLEGELPGLEELLAEHEIALVFK
;
A
#
# COMPACT_ATOMS: atom_id res chain seq x y z
N MET A 1 -4.67 -23.92 25.60
CA MET A 1 -4.00 -24.08 24.28
C MET A 1 -2.67 -23.34 24.30
N SER A 2 -1.55 -24.01 24.00
CA SER A 2 -0.20 -23.42 24.11
C SER A 2 0.12 -22.45 22.97
N ARG A 3 0.82 -21.36 23.31
CA ARG A 3 1.35 -20.34 22.39
C ARG A 3 2.22 -20.94 21.26
N ALA A 4 2.79 -22.13 21.49
CA ALA A 4 3.55 -22.90 20.50
C ALA A 4 2.68 -23.53 19.39
N ALA A 5 1.41 -23.85 19.67
CA ALA A 5 0.48 -24.38 18.66
C ALA A 5 -0.02 -23.29 17.70
N ARG A 6 -0.05 -22.02 18.13
CA ARG A 6 -0.35 -20.89 17.23
C ARG A 6 0.80 -20.57 16.25
N ARG A 7 2.00 -21.09 16.53
CA ARG A 7 3.23 -20.79 15.77
C ARG A 7 3.60 -21.90 14.76
N ARG A 8 2.90 -23.04 14.80
CA ARG A 8 3.14 -24.16 13.88
C ARG A 8 2.15 -24.07 12.71
N ALA A 9 2.70 -23.71 11.54
CA ALA A 9 2.06 -23.57 10.23
C ALA A 9 1.15 -22.35 10.03
N ALA A 10 1.70 -21.14 10.18
CA ALA A 10 1.25 -20.08 9.26
C ALA A 10 1.81 -20.47 7.89
N ALA A 11 1.02 -21.18 7.08
CA ALA A 11 1.32 -21.34 5.67
C ALA A 11 1.64 -19.94 5.09
N GLU A 12 2.59 -19.86 4.17
CA GLU A 12 2.87 -18.60 3.47
C GLU A 12 1.55 -17.96 3.01
N PRO A 13 1.35 -16.65 3.25
CA PRO A 13 0.11 -16.00 2.88
C PRO A 13 -0.13 -16.18 1.37
N ASN A 14 -1.26 -16.80 1.02
CA ASN A 14 -1.64 -16.97 -0.38
C ASN A 14 -2.31 -15.68 -0.86
N PHE A 15 -1.62 -14.97 -1.76
CA PHE A 15 -2.11 -13.74 -2.38
C PHE A 15 -2.73 -14.01 -3.75
N ILE A 16 -3.94 -13.50 -3.98
CA ILE A 16 -4.67 -13.65 -5.25
C ILE A 16 -5.04 -12.27 -5.78
N TYR A 17 -4.56 -11.92 -6.97
CA TYR A 17 -4.99 -10.70 -7.67
C TYR A 17 -6.41 -10.89 -8.22
N LEU A 18 -7.34 -10.01 -7.81
CA LEU A 18 -8.75 -10.13 -8.24
C LEU A 18 -8.93 -9.90 -9.73
N ASP A 19 -8.21 -8.93 -10.29
CA ASP A 19 -8.38 -8.51 -11.68
C ASP A 19 -7.45 -9.27 -12.65
N ALA A 20 -6.70 -10.26 -12.16
CA ALA A 20 -5.81 -11.04 -13.01
C ALA A 20 -6.60 -12.05 -13.87
N PRO A 21 -6.38 -12.09 -15.20
CA PRO A 21 -7.11 -12.97 -16.13
C PRO A 21 -6.91 -14.47 -15.84
N ARG A 22 -5.86 -14.83 -15.10
CA ARG A 22 -5.60 -16.18 -14.59
C ARG A 22 -5.38 -16.13 -13.08
N ARG A 23 -6.41 -15.77 -12.33
CA ARG A 23 -6.38 -15.86 -10.86
C ARG A 23 -6.07 -17.30 -10.43
N GLY A 24 -5.06 -17.48 -9.60
CA GLY A 24 -4.73 -18.79 -9.02
C GLY A 24 -5.91 -19.37 -8.25
N LYS A 25 -5.93 -20.67 -7.99
CA LYS A 25 -7.03 -21.29 -7.21
C LYS A 25 -6.99 -20.75 -5.76
N PRO A 26 -8.04 -20.06 -5.30
CA PRO A 26 -8.06 -19.54 -3.93
C PRO A 26 -8.06 -20.70 -2.93
N VAL A 27 -7.27 -20.56 -1.86
CA VAL A 27 -7.31 -21.47 -0.70
C VAL A 27 -8.00 -20.78 0.46
N ALA A 28 -8.52 -21.54 1.42
CA ALA A 28 -9.15 -20.95 2.61
C ALA A 28 -8.16 -20.05 3.36
N GLY A 29 -8.57 -18.82 3.66
CA GLY A 29 -7.71 -17.82 4.30
C GLY A 29 -6.81 -17.04 3.35
N HIS A 30 -7.01 -17.13 2.04
CA HIS A 30 -6.31 -16.31 1.05
C HIS A 30 -6.59 -14.82 1.26
N ILE A 31 -5.71 -14.02 0.69
CA ILE A 31 -5.75 -12.57 0.73
C ILE A 31 -5.91 -12.06 -0.70
N ALA A 32 -6.97 -11.31 -0.94
CA ALA A 32 -7.25 -10.71 -2.24
C ALA A 32 -6.45 -9.41 -2.42
N LEU A 33 -5.80 -9.26 -3.57
CA LEU A 33 -5.05 -8.07 -3.96
C LEU A 33 -5.80 -7.30 -5.04
N VAL A 34 -5.80 -5.98 -4.88
CA VAL A 34 -6.30 -5.02 -5.86
C VAL A 34 -5.18 -4.10 -6.30
N PRO A 35 -5.27 -3.51 -7.50
CA PRO A 35 -4.28 -2.53 -7.95
C PRO A 35 -4.16 -1.36 -6.97
N GLY A 36 -2.96 -1.11 -6.45
CA GLY A 36 -2.75 -0.03 -5.48
C GLY A 36 -3.05 1.37 -6.03
N GLY A 37 -2.93 1.57 -7.34
CA GLY A 37 -3.31 2.84 -7.99
C GLY A 37 -4.82 3.12 -7.94
N GLU A 38 -5.65 2.09 -7.75
CA GLU A 38 -7.11 2.23 -7.60
C GLU A 38 -7.55 2.35 -6.12
N ALA A 39 -6.62 2.11 -5.20
CA ALA A 39 -6.81 2.24 -3.76
C ALA A 39 -5.62 2.99 -3.13
N PRO A 40 -5.35 4.25 -3.53
CA PRO A 40 -4.19 5.01 -3.06
C PRO A 40 -4.21 5.24 -1.54
N LEU A 41 -3.02 5.33 -0.98
CA LEU A 41 -2.79 5.75 0.40
C LEU A 41 -2.52 7.26 0.45
N LEU A 42 -3.32 7.98 1.22
CA LEU A 42 -3.22 9.43 1.35
C LEU A 42 -2.84 9.81 2.78
N ALA A 43 -1.88 10.73 2.90
CA ALA A 43 -1.52 11.35 4.16
C ALA A 43 -2.47 12.53 4.47
N LEU A 44 -2.91 12.60 5.72
CA LEU A 44 -3.80 13.62 6.23
C LEU A 44 -3.14 14.36 7.40
N GLN A 45 -3.40 15.65 7.48
CA GLN A 45 -2.87 16.50 8.55
C GLN A 45 -3.86 16.54 9.70
N LEU A 46 -3.93 15.46 10.46
CA LEU A 46 -4.91 15.30 11.54
C LEU A 46 -4.37 15.87 12.86
N PRO A 47 -5.04 16.86 13.47
CA PRO A 47 -4.61 17.43 14.74
C PRO A 47 -4.39 16.37 15.84
N PRO A 48 -3.37 16.56 16.69
CA PRO A 48 -3.16 15.69 17.84
C PRO A 48 -4.36 15.79 18.80
N GLY A 49 -4.68 14.68 19.47
CA GLY A 49 -5.77 14.63 20.45
C GLY A 49 -7.17 14.35 19.87
N LEU A 50 -7.38 14.44 18.55
CA LEU A 50 -8.64 14.01 17.93
C LEU A 50 -8.81 12.50 18.01
N GLN A 51 -9.98 12.05 18.47
CA GLN A 51 -10.33 10.65 18.65
C GLN A 51 -11.69 10.33 18.01
N GLY A 52 -11.88 9.05 17.65
CA GLY A 52 -13.15 8.51 17.14
C GLY A 52 -13.78 9.34 16.02
N ALA A 53 -15.08 9.63 16.15
CA ALA A 53 -15.88 10.31 15.13
C ALA A 53 -15.35 11.71 14.76
N ALA A 54 -14.79 12.46 15.72
CA ALA A 54 -14.23 13.79 15.45
C ALA A 54 -13.01 13.70 14.53
N ARG A 55 -12.15 12.70 14.73
CA ARG A 55 -11.00 12.44 13.85
C ARG A 55 -11.47 12.08 12.44
N GLU A 56 -12.45 11.19 12.33
CA GLU A 56 -13.02 10.78 11.04
C GLU A 56 -13.69 11.95 10.32
N GLN A 57 -14.38 12.85 11.02
CA GLN A 57 -15.00 14.02 10.41
C GLN A 57 -13.95 14.97 9.81
N VAL A 58 -12.86 15.24 10.52
CA VAL A 58 -11.76 16.08 10.01
C VAL A 58 -11.07 15.40 8.83
N ALA A 59 -10.84 14.08 8.91
CA ALA A 59 -10.26 13.32 7.82
C ALA A 59 -11.10 13.39 6.54
N TRP A 60 -12.42 13.21 6.67
CA TRP A 60 -13.36 13.33 5.54
C TRP A 60 -13.38 14.73 4.95
N ARG A 61 -13.32 15.76 5.78
CA ARG A 61 -13.24 17.15 5.30
C ARG A 61 -11.96 17.38 4.49
N GLN A 62 -10.81 16.94 4.99
CA GLN A 62 -9.55 17.08 4.25
C GLN A 62 -9.58 16.28 2.94
N LEU A 63 -10.16 15.09 2.94
CA LEU A 63 -10.29 14.28 1.73
C LEU A 63 -11.19 14.97 0.68
N GLN A 64 -12.30 15.55 1.13
CA GLN A 64 -13.19 16.37 0.31
C GLN A 64 -12.46 17.58 -0.29
N ASP A 65 -11.69 18.29 0.54
CA ASP A 65 -10.93 19.47 0.12
C ASP A 65 -9.81 19.11 -0.88
N GLN A 66 -9.15 17.96 -0.72
CA GLN A 66 -8.05 17.50 -1.57
C GLN A 66 -8.51 16.92 -2.91
N LEU A 67 -9.58 16.12 -2.91
CA LEU A 67 -9.99 15.34 -4.09
C LEU A 67 -11.33 15.78 -4.69
N GLY A 68 -12.10 16.63 -4.03
CA GLY A 68 -13.44 17.02 -4.47
C GLY A 68 -14.47 15.88 -4.42
N VAL A 69 -14.23 14.84 -3.61
CA VAL A 69 -15.07 13.63 -3.56
C VAL A 69 -16.03 13.64 -2.36
N THR A 70 -17.18 12.98 -2.49
CA THR A 70 -18.15 12.79 -1.40
C THR A 70 -18.05 11.41 -0.76
N ARG A 71 -18.74 11.21 0.38
CA ARG A 71 -18.80 9.93 1.10
C ARG A 71 -19.53 8.83 0.31
N GLU A 72 -20.34 9.22 -0.65
CA GLU A 72 -21.06 8.30 -1.55
C GLU A 72 -20.16 7.84 -2.70
N GLN A 73 -19.20 8.67 -3.11
CA GLN A 73 -18.31 8.41 -4.25
C GLN A 73 -17.11 7.54 -3.89
N VAL A 74 -16.60 7.66 -2.66
CA VAL A 74 -15.43 6.91 -2.20
C VAL A 74 -15.66 6.27 -0.84
N GLU A 75 -14.95 5.18 -0.57
CA GLU A 75 -14.76 4.63 0.77
C GLU A 75 -13.37 5.03 1.29
N MET A 76 -13.32 5.51 2.53
CA MET A 76 -12.08 5.84 3.25
C MET A 76 -11.84 4.82 4.36
N ARG A 77 -10.62 4.27 4.43
CA ARG A 77 -10.21 3.31 5.48
C ARG A 77 -8.94 3.80 6.17
N PRO A 78 -8.97 4.09 7.49
CA PRO A 78 -7.77 4.37 8.27
C PRO A 78 -6.69 3.30 8.12
N TYR A 79 -5.44 3.74 7.99
CA TYR A 79 -4.27 2.87 7.96
C TYR A 79 -3.35 3.20 9.15
N CYS A 80 -3.29 2.31 10.14
CA CYS A 80 -2.58 2.52 11.40
C CYS A 80 -1.31 1.67 11.59
N GLY A 81 -0.95 0.82 10.63
CA GLY A 81 0.17 -0.12 10.80
C GLY A 81 0.04 -0.95 12.09
N ALA A 82 1.15 -1.10 12.82
CA ALA A 82 1.18 -1.78 14.13
C ALA A 82 0.86 -0.85 15.31
N ASP A 83 0.70 0.46 15.08
CA ASP A 83 0.41 1.44 16.11
C ASP A 83 -1.07 1.41 16.52
N LYS A 84 -1.40 2.13 17.61
CA LYS A 84 -2.76 2.21 18.13
C LYS A 84 -3.70 2.79 17.07
N ALA A 85 -4.88 2.17 16.93
CA ALA A 85 -5.96 2.61 16.03
C ALA A 85 -6.45 4.06 16.29
N SER A 86 -6.01 4.70 17.37
CA SER A 86 -6.34 6.08 17.75
C SER A 86 -5.46 7.17 17.11
N SER A 87 -4.37 6.83 16.41
CA SER A 87 -3.36 7.80 15.96
C SER A 87 -3.04 7.77 14.45
N TRP A 88 -3.84 7.08 13.64
CA TRP A 88 -3.62 7.00 12.19
C TRP A 88 -3.63 8.37 11.53
N THR A 89 -2.67 8.66 10.66
CA THR A 89 -2.63 9.88 9.83
C THR A 89 -2.72 9.57 8.34
N ARG A 90 -2.93 8.30 7.99
CA ARG A 90 -3.05 7.86 6.60
C ARG A 90 -4.34 7.10 6.39
N VAL A 91 -4.88 7.20 5.18
CA VAL A 91 -6.12 6.53 4.77
C VAL A 91 -5.94 5.90 3.40
N LEU A 92 -6.48 4.69 3.24
CA LEU A 92 -6.72 4.11 1.93
C LEU A 92 -8.05 4.66 1.41
N VAL A 93 -8.07 5.07 0.15
CA VAL A 93 -9.27 5.62 -0.49
C VAL A 93 -9.54 4.87 -1.77
N ALA A 94 -10.77 4.40 -1.97
CA ALA A 94 -11.17 3.70 -3.18
C ALA A 94 -12.58 4.12 -3.60
N GLY A 95 -12.87 4.14 -4.90
CA GLY A 95 -14.20 4.45 -5.40
C GLY A 95 -15.25 3.43 -4.91
N THR A 96 -16.44 3.90 -4.54
CA THR A 96 -17.52 3.03 -4.03
C THR A 96 -17.92 1.95 -5.05
N ASP A 97 -17.92 2.29 -6.35
CA ASP A 97 -18.23 1.33 -7.41
C ASP A 97 -17.14 0.26 -7.56
N LEU A 98 -15.87 0.65 -7.43
CA LEU A 98 -14.75 -0.29 -7.40
C LEU A 98 -14.85 -1.25 -6.21
N MET A 99 -15.10 -0.70 -5.02
CA MET A 99 -15.31 -1.50 -3.82
C MET A 99 -16.46 -2.49 -3.96
N ARG A 100 -17.55 -2.09 -4.63
CA ARG A 100 -18.68 -2.99 -4.93
C ARG A 100 -18.26 -4.12 -5.87
N ARG A 101 -17.54 -3.81 -6.95
CA ARG A 101 -17.02 -4.82 -7.90
C ARG A 101 -16.07 -5.79 -7.22
N TRP A 102 -15.10 -5.30 -6.46
CA TRP A 102 -14.14 -6.15 -5.75
C TRP A 102 -14.83 -7.06 -4.75
N ARG A 103 -15.77 -6.55 -3.94
CA ARG A 103 -16.55 -7.37 -3.00
C ARG A 103 -17.34 -8.47 -3.70
N ALA A 104 -17.93 -8.18 -4.86
CA ALA A 104 -18.66 -9.17 -5.64
C ALA A 104 -17.74 -10.26 -6.25
N ALA A 105 -16.47 -9.93 -6.49
CA ALA A 105 -15.48 -10.85 -7.04
C ALA A 105 -14.74 -11.70 -5.97
N LEU A 106 -14.93 -11.41 -4.67
CA LEU A 106 -14.29 -12.15 -3.59
C LEU A 106 -14.76 -13.60 -3.53
N ASP A 107 -13.80 -14.53 -3.48
CA ASP A 107 -14.10 -15.94 -3.29
C ASP A 107 -14.37 -16.25 -1.80
N PRO A 108 -15.24 -17.24 -1.50
CA PRO A 108 -15.46 -17.70 -0.13
C PRO A 108 -14.16 -18.05 0.60
N GLY A 109 -14.06 -17.65 1.87
CA GLY A 109 -12.86 -17.87 2.67
C GLY A 109 -11.75 -16.83 2.44
N CYS A 110 -11.99 -15.77 1.67
CA CYS A 110 -11.13 -14.59 1.64
C CYS A 110 -11.04 -13.96 3.04
N ARG A 111 -9.82 -13.76 3.54
CA ARG A 111 -9.56 -13.18 4.86
C ARG A 111 -9.51 -11.65 4.83
N ALA A 112 -8.96 -11.09 3.76
CA ALA A 112 -8.71 -9.67 3.63
C ALA A 112 -8.62 -9.26 2.15
N LEU A 113 -8.95 -8.00 1.89
CA LEU A 113 -8.73 -7.29 0.64
C LEU A 113 -7.77 -6.14 0.91
N LEU A 114 -6.68 -6.03 0.16
CA LEU A 114 -5.73 -4.92 0.31
C LEU A 114 -5.07 -4.55 -1.03
N PRO A 115 -4.57 -3.31 -1.16
CA PRO A 115 -3.65 -2.93 -2.21
C PRO A 115 -2.45 -3.88 -2.34
N ASP A 116 -2.09 -4.22 -3.57
CA ASP A 116 -1.00 -5.13 -3.92
C ASP A 116 0.37 -4.76 -3.34
N TYR A 117 0.74 -3.48 -3.29
CA TYR A 117 2.00 -3.06 -2.67
C TYR A 117 2.10 -3.37 -1.18
N LEU A 118 0.98 -3.55 -0.47
CA LEU A 118 0.98 -3.96 0.94
C LEU A 118 1.30 -5.46 1.14
N ALA A 119 1.31 -6.25 0.07
CA ALA A 119 1.78 -7.63 0.09
C ALA A 119 3.32 -7.73 0.04
N LEU A 120 4.01 -6.65 -0.33
CA LEU A 120 5.47 -6.60 -0.32
C LEU A 120 6.02 -6.57 1.12
N PRO A 121 7.21 -7.15 1.35
CA PRO A 121 7.96 -6.94 2.59
C PRO A 121 8.11 -5.45 2.93
N ALA A 122 8.14 -5.12 4.21
CA ALA A 122 8.30 -3.76 4.69
C ALA A 122 9.31 -3.69 5.84
N SER A 123 10.11 -2.62 5.86
CA SER A 123 11.05 -2.30 6.94
C SER A 123 11.12 -0.78 7.09
N VAL A 124 11.47 -0.28 8.28
CA VAL A 124 11.50 1.17 8.57
C VAL A 124 12.43 1.94 7.64
N ASP A 125 13.58 1.35 7.29
CA ASP A 125 14.65 2.03 6.55
C ASP A 125 14.84 1.49 5.11
N LEU A 126 13.91 0.68 4.61
CA LEU A 126 14.03 0.05 3.29
C LEU A 126 12.81 0.39 2.44
N TRP A 127 13.07 0.84 1.22
CA TRP A 127 12.03 0.83 0.19
C TRP A 127 12.12 -0.47 -0.59
N VAL A 128 10.98 -1.12 -0.78
CA VAL A 128 10.90 -2.39 -1.50
C VAL A 128 10.09 -2.16 -2.77
N LEU A 129 10.70 -2.42 -3.91
CA LEU A 129 10.09 -2.25 -5.23
C LEU A 129 9.93 -3.63 -5.89
N ALA A 130 8.85 -3.79 -6.65
CA ALA A 130 8.65 -4.96 -7.50
C ALA A 130 7.99 -4.53 -8.81
N VAL A 131 8.67 -4.79 -9.92
CA VAL A 131 8.18 -4.49 -11.27
C VAL A 131 7.59 -5.76 -11.88
N GLN A 132 6.37 -5.66 -12.38
CA GLN A 132 5.69 -6.74 -13.09
C GLN A 132 4.96 -6.16 -14.30
N GLY A 133 5.42 -6.52 -15.50
CA GLY A 133 4.91 -5.92 -16.74
C GLY A 133 5.22 -4.43 -16.79
N ASP A 134 4.20 -3.62 -17.01
CA ASP A 134 4.25 -2.15 -17.10
C ASP A 134 3.95 -1.45 -15.77
N ARG A 135 3.91 -2.19 -14.65
CA ARG A 135 3.56 -1.65 -13.34
C ARG A 135 4.66 -1.86 -12.32
N LEU A 136 4.82 -0.85 -11.47
CA LEU A 136 5.64 -0.92 -10.27
C LEU A 136 4.73 -0.95 -9.04
N ARG A 137 5.06 -1.84 -8.11
CA ARG A 137 4.56 -1.81 -6.73
C ARG A 137 5.69 -1.34 -5.83
N GLY A 138 5.45 -0.31 -5.05
CA GLY A 138 6.43 0.27 -4.12
C GLY A 138 5.92 0.22 -2.69
N ARG A 139 6.69 -0.38 -1.79
CA ARG A 139 6.46 -0.40 -0.35
C ARG A 139 7.53 0.45 0.33
N LEU A 140 7.19 1.71 0.64
CA LEU A 140 8.13 2.75 1.02
C LEU A 140 8.20 2.88 2.55
N GLY A 141 8.45 1.76 3.22
CA GLY A 141 8.43 1.66 4.67
C GLY A 141 7.20 0.95 5.24
N LEU A 142 7.01 1.06 6.55
CA LEU A 142 5.90 0.40 7.26
C LEU A 142 4.54 1.01 6.95
N LEU A 143 4.53 2.34 6.74
CA LEU A 143 3.32 3.13 6.66
C LEU A 143 3.03 3.70 5.29
N ASP A 144 3.79 3.34 4.27
CA ASP A 144 3.71 4.00 2.98
C ASP A 144 3.87 3.03 1.80
N GLY A 145 3.44 3.46 0.63
CA GLY A 145 3.52 2.67 -0.60
C GLY A 145 2.47 3.07 -1.64
N PHE A 146 2.73 2.64 -2.87
CA PHE A 146 1.89 2.94 -4.02
C PHE A 146 2.01 1.84 -5.09
N SER A 147 1.14 1.90 -6.09
CA SER A 147 1.34 1.17 -7.35
C SER A 147 0.89 2.01 -8.53
N SER A 148 1.69 2.02 -9.58
CA SER A 148 1.44 2.82 -10.78
C SER A 148 2.17 2.24 -11.99
N GLU A 149 1.91 2.82 -13.16
CA GLU A 149 2.68 2.55 -14.38
C GLU A 149 4.14 3.01 -14.21
N LEU A 150 5.08 2.39 -14.93
CA LEU A 150 6.52 2.62 -14.74
C LEU A 150 6.94 4.10 -14.85
N GLU A 151 6.41 4.83 -15.84
CA GLU A 151 6.74 6.24 -16.05
C GLU A 151 6.28 7.11 -14.87
N LEU A 152 5.06 6.88 -14.38
CA LEU A 152 4.55 7.58 -13.21
C LEU A 152 5.30 7.18 -11.94
N ALA A 153 5.63 5.89 -11.80
CA ALA A 153 6.43 5.40 -10.68
C ALA A 153 7.81 6.06 -10.62
N ARG A 154 8.49 6.21 -11.76
CA ARG A 154 9.77 6.92 -11.86
C ARG A 154 9.62 8.36 -11.40
N LEU A 155 8.61 9.08 -11.90
CA LEU A 155 8.35 10.46 -11.49
C LEU A 155 8.08 10.57 -9.98
N MET A 156 7.26 9.69 -9.42
CA MET A 156 6.96 9.68 -7.99
C MET A 156 8.21 9.40 -7.15
N LEU A 157 9.03 8.42 -7.53
CA LEU A 157 10.29 8.12 -6.82
C LEU A 157 11.26 9.31 -6.88
N THR A 158 11.42 9.94 -8.04
CA THR A 158 12.25 11.14 -8.17
C THR A 158 11.76 12.27 -7.27
N GLN A 159 10.45 12.53 -7.23
CA GLN A 159 9.87 13.55 -6.35
C GLN A 159 10.11 13.22 -4.87
N MET A 160 9.89 11.96 -4.46
CA MET A 160 10.03 11.54 -3.07
C MET A 160 11.48 11.57 -2.59
N LEU A 161 12.45 11.24 -3.45
CA LEU A 161 13.88 11.31 -3.11
C LEU A 161 14.40 12.76 -3.06
N GLY A 162 13.80 13.64 -3.89
CA GLY A 162 14.08 15.07 -3.93
C GLY A 162 13.45 15.87 -2.79
N ASP A 163 12.42 15.33 -2.12
CA ASP A 163 11.76 15.98 -0.99
C ASP A 163 12.65 15.94 0.26
N ALA A 164 13.08 17.11 0.74
CA ALA A 164 13.95 17.24 1.90
C ALA A 164 13.24 16.91 3.23
N GLU A 165 11.90 16.96 3.26
CA GLU A 165 11.11 16.68 4.46
C GLU A 165 10.81 15.18 4.61
N LEU A 166 10.98 14.39 3.55
CA LEU A 166 10.81 12.95 3.58
C LEU A 166 12.09 12.24 4.04
N ALA A 167 11.95 11.37 5.04
CA ALA A 167 13.03 10.50 5.46
C ALA A 167 13.41 9.54 4.32
N ARG A 168 14.66 9.65 3.85
CA ARG A 168 15.21 8.77 2.82
C ARG A 168 15.43 7.35 3.34
N PRO A 169 15.25 6.32 2.49
CA PRO A 169 15.61 4.97 2.88
C PRO A 169 17.13 4.82 2.94
N LYS A 170 17.61 3.84 3.73
CA LYS A 170 19.02 3.45 3.72
C LYS A 170 19.38 2.66 2.46
N ALA A 171 18.41 1.95 1.89
CA ALA A 171 18.56 1.18 0.67
C ALA A 171 17.22 1.00 -0.03
N VAL A 172 17.28 0.70 -1.32
CA VAL A 172 16.15 0.21 -2.10
C VAL A 172 16.40 -1.24 -2.45
N LEU A 173 15.45 -2.11 -2.14
CA LEU A 173 15.44 -3.50 -2.58
C LEU A 173 14.52 -3.63 -3.80
N LEU A 174 15.08 -3.99 -4.95
CA LEU A 174 14.31 -4.41 -6.12
C LEU A 174 14.14 -5.93 -6.07
N LEU A 175 12.93 -6.37 -5.69
CA LEU A 175 12.62 -7.79 -5.53
C LEU A 175 12.44 -8.53 -6.85
N GLU A 176 11.85 -7.86 -7.84
CA GLU A 176 11.38 -8.45 -9.09
C GLU A 176 11.44 -7.39 -10.20
N GLY A 177 11.81 -7.84 -11.40
CA GLY A 177 11.81 -7.02 -12.62
C GLY A 177 12.93 -5.97 -12.66
N GLU A 178 12.77 -5.01 -13.57
CA GLU A 178 13.75 -3.95 -13.83
C GLU A 178 13.01 -2.60 -13.98
N LEU A 179 13.59 -1.53 -13.43
CA LEU A 179 13.13 -0.16 -13.64
C LEU A 179 14.27 0.64 -14.29
N PRO A 180 14.18 0.98 -15.58
CA PRO A 180 15.22 1.75 -16.26
C PRO A 180 15.50 3.08 -15.57
N GLY A 181 16.78 3.40 -15.38
CA GLY A 181 17.21 4.65 -14.74
C GLY A 181 17.13 4.65 -13.21
N LEU A 182 16.75 3.54 -12.58
CA LEU A 182 16.63 3.47 -11.12
C LEU A 182 18.00 3.54 -10.44
N GLU A 183 19.02 2.86 -10.96
CA GLU A 183 20.36 2.87 -10.37
C GLU A 183 20.97 4.27 -10.38
N GLU A 184 20.86 4.98 -11.50
CA GLU A 184 21.32 6.36 -11.64
C GLU A 184 20.57 7.30 -10.69
N LEU A 185 19.24 7.18 -10.62
CA LEU A 185 18.43 7.96 -9.70
C LEU A 185 18.86 7.75 -8.24
N LEU A 186 19.11 6.50 -7.82
CA LEU A 186 19.52 6.22 -6.45
C LEU A 186 20.95 6.69 -6.16
N ALA A 187 21.85 6.61 -7.14
CA ALA A 187 23.21 7.10 -7.02
C ALA A 187 23.27 8.62 -6.78
N GLU A 188 22.38 9.41 -7.41
CA GLU A 188 22.25 10.87 -7.18
C GLU A 188 21.92 11.22 -5.72
N HIS A 189 21.32 10.28 -4.98
CA HIS A 189 20.92 10.44 -3.59
C HIS A 189 21.76 9.62 -2.60
N GLU A 190 22.84 8.98 -3.06
CA GLU A 190 23.73 8.11 -2.28
C GLU A 190 22.99 6.92 -1.62
N ILE A 191 21.99 6.37 -2.31
CA ILE A 191 21.18 5.25 -1.82
C ILE A 191 21.61 3.95 -2.50
N ALA A 192 21.86 2.91 -1.70
CA ALA A 192 22.23 1.61 -2.23
C ALA A 192 21.03 0.90 -2.89
N LEU A 193 21.23 0.40 -4.11
CA LEU A 193 20.33 -0.56 -4.74
C LEU A 193 20.75 -1.98 -4.38
N VAL A 194 19.79 -2.77 -3.89
CA VAL A 194 19.96 -4.18 -3.52
C VAL A 194 19.03 -5.02 -4.37
N PHE A 195 19.53 -6.17 -4.84
CA PHE A 195 18.74 -7.16 -5.57
C PHE A 195 18.48 -8.38 -4.69
N LYS A 196 17.42 -9.13 -4.99
CA LYS A 196 17.15 -10.42 -4.38
C LYS A 196 17.85 -11.57 -5.11
#